data_AF-A0A7K3GL79-F1
#
_entry.id   AF-A0A7K3GL79-F1
#
_cell.length_a   1.000
_cell.length_b   1.000
_cell.length_c   1.000
_cell.angle_alpha   90.00
_cell.angle_beta   90.00
_cell.angle_gamma   90.00
#
_symmetry.space_group_name_H-M   'P 1'
#
loop_
_entity.id
_entity.type
_entity.pdbx_description
1 polymer ?
#
loop_
_entity_poly.entity_id
_entity_poly.type
_entity_poly.pdbx_seq_one_letter_code
_entity_poly.pdbx_strand_id
1 'polypeptide(L)'
;TRAADAAGALAAFLTALHRPAPAGAPVGRGRAGPLADRAEGFAGQLAQATDLGLLPDPDAVRAVWEDALDAPPWDGPPLWVHADLHPANILTADGTFCGVIDFGDLCAGNPASDLAAAWVLLPDGATAPFHDAYRPSPDSATLRRARGNAAANALGGLLIGHAGERGLPGGKPSWGPPRTGSAATAHRDDARLRFGVGTDKNRPTAVGELPTRTLTRAGIPGCAIQVRVMCSQVERISV
;
A
#
# COMPACT_ATOMS: atom_id res chain seq x y z
N THR A 1 -5.10 -17.86 -2.04
CA THR A 1 -6.06 -17.18 -1.15
C THR A 1 -7.47 -17.43 -1.66
N ARG A 2 -8.50 -17.50 -0.80
CA ARG A 2 -9.88 -17.47 -1.29
C ARG A 2 -10.19 -16.04 -1.74
N ALA A 3 -10.10 -15.81 -3.05
CA ALA A 3 -10.09 -14.49 -3.67
C ALA A 3 -11.27 -13.60 -3.23
N ALA A 4 -12.49 -14.14 -3.26
CA ALA A 4 -13.70 -13.43 -2.88
C ALA A 4 -13.73 -13.08 -1.37
N ASP A 5 -13.31 -14.01 -0.50
CA ASP A 5 -13.30 -13.77 0.95
C ASP A 5 -12.26 -12.69 1.32
N ALA A 6 -11.08 -12.73 0.71
CA ALA A 6 -10.05 -11.71 0.92
C ALA A 6 -10.49 -10.33 0.41
N ALA A 7 -11.15 -10.28 -0.76
CA ALA A 7 -11.73 -9.07 -1.31
C ALA A 7 -12.80 -8.48 -0.38
N GLY A 8 -13.75 -9.31 0.09
CA GLY A 8 -14.80 -8.89 1.00
C GLY A 8 -14.26 -8.39 2.34
N ALA A 9 -13.27 -9.09 2.91
CA ALA A 9 -12.68 -8.70 4.19
C ALA A 9 -11.88 -7.39 4.10
N LEU A 10 -11.07 -7.20 3.04
CA LEU A 10 -10.35 -5.96 2.81
C LEU A 10 -11.32 -4.79 2.55
N ALA A 11 -12.38 -5.01 1.77
CA ALA A 11 -13.39 -4.00 1.49
C ALA A 11 -14.13 -3.57 2.77
N ALA A 12 -14.48 -4.54 3.63
CA ALA A 12 -15.12 -4.27 4.92
C ALA A 12 -14.20 -3.48 5.85
N PHE A 13 -12.91 -3.83 5.92
CA PHE A 13 -11.91 -3.09 6.69
C PHE A 13 -11.80 -1.64 6.22
N LEU A 14 -11.62 -1.40 4.92
CA LEU A 14 -11.46 -0.05 4.40
C LEU A 14 -12.75 0.78 4.50
N THR A 15 -13.91 0.16 4.34
CA THR A 15 -15.22 0.81 4.61
C THR A 15 -15.31 1.29 6.06
N ALA A 16 -14.83 0.47 7.01
CA ALA A 16 -14.82 0.84 8.43
C ALA A 16 -13.78 1.91 8.76
N LEU A 17 -12.61 1.89 8.09
CA LEU A 17 -11.54 2.86 8.29
C LEU A 17 -11.87 4.23 7.69
N HIS A 18 -12.38 4.27 6.45
CA HIS A 18 -12.60 5.48 5.66
C HIS A 18 -13.81 6.30 6.12
N ARG A 19 -13.73 6.77 7.37
CA ARG A 19 -14.66 7.70 8.01
C ARG A 19 -14.07 9.10 7.97
N PRO A 20 -14.91 10.16 7.99
CA PRO A 20 -14.43 11.54 8.04
C PRO A 20 -13.41 11.73 9.17
N ALA A 21 -12.24 12.26 8.84
CA ALA A 21 -11.21 12.56 9.81
C ALA A 21 -11.53 13.87 10.56
N PRO A 22 -11.28 13.95 11.89
CA PRO A 22 -11.47 15.19 12.64
C PRO A 22 -10.45 16.25 12.20
N ALA A 23 -10.78 17.53 12.42
CA ALA A 23 -9.94 18.67 11.98
C ALA A 23 -8.50 18.67 12.54
N GLY A 24 -8.25 18.01 13.68
CA GLY A 24 -6.92 17.89 14.28
C GLY A 24 -6.10 16.68 13.81
N ALA A 25 -6.63 15.87 12.89
CA ALA A 25 -5.92 14.71 12.37
C ALA A 25 -4.68 15.14 11.55
N PRO A 26 -3.58 14.36 11.58
CA PRO A 26 -2.43 14.60 10.71
C PRO A 26 -2.86 14.63 9.24
N VAL A 27 -2.46 15.65 8.49
CA VAL A 27 -2.77 15.75 7.05
C VAL A 27 -1.82 14.87 6.26
N GLY A 28 -2.39 14.02 5.40
CA GLY A 28 -1.64 13.13 4.54
C GLY A 28 -0.71 13.89 3.58
N ARG A 29 0.50 13.35 3.43
CA ARG A 29 1.51 13.79 2.45
C ARG A 29 2.01 12.57 1.66
N GLY A 30 2.71 12.79 0.56
CA GLY A 30 3.27 11.68 -0.24
C GLY A 30 2.17 10.74 -0.74
N ARG A 31 2.15 9.49 -0.25
CA ARG A 31 1.19 8.44 -0.68
C ARG A 31 -0.28 8.82 -0.45
N ALA A 32 -0.57 9.53 0.64
CA ALA A 32 -1.92 10.02 0.95
C ALA A 32 -2.18 11.46 0.46
N GLY A 33 -1.19 12.09 -0.17
CA GLY A 33 -1.29 13.43 -0.74
C GLY A 33 -1.68 13.43 -2.23
N PRO A 34 -1.74 14.63 -2.86
CA PRO A 34 -1.98 14.77 -4.29
C PRO A 34 -1.01 13.93 -5.13
N LEU A 35 -1.52 13.29 -6.19
CA LEU A 35 -0.68 12.51 -7.12
C LEU A 35 0.33 13.40 -7.87
N ALA A 36 -0.06 14.63 -8.21
CA ALA A 36 0.78 15.59 -8.90
C ALA A 36 2.09 15.88 -8.16
N ASP A 37 2.05 15.93 -6.81
CA ASP A 37 3.23 16.16 -5.97
C ASP A 37 4.26 15.02 -6.08
N ARG A 38 3.86 13.86 -6.62
CA ARG A 38 4.72 12.68 -6.82
C ARG A 38 5.13 12.47 -8.28
N ALA A 39 4.69 13.33 -9.22
CA ALA A 39 4.89 13.10 -10.65
C ALA A 39 6.38 13.00 -11.03
N GLU A 40 7.22 13.90 -10.50
CA GLU A 40 8.66 13.86 -10.75
C GLU A 40 9.31 12.60 -10.17
N GLY A 41 8.99 12.25 -8.93
CA GLY A 41 9.49 11.03 -8.28
C GLY A 41 9.08 9.76 -9.02
N PHE A 42 7.82 9.69 -9.46
CA PHE A 42 7.32 8.58 -10.27
C PHE A 42 8.06 8.48 -11.60
N ALA A 43 8.25 9.59 -12.33
CA ALA A 43 8.97 9.60 -13.58
C ALA A 43 10.42 9.11 -13.42
N GLY A 44 11.11 9.54 -12.35
CA GLY A 44 12.45 9.07 -12.01
C GLY A 44 12.50 7.57 -11.70
N GLN A 45 11.55 7.06 -10.92
CA GLN A 45 11.43 5.63 -10.63
C GLN A 45 11.12 4.81 -11.89
N LEU A 46 10.28 5.33 -12.79
CA LEU A 46 9.88 4.65 -14.01
C LEU A 46 11.07 4.53 -14.96
N ALA A 47 11.83 5.62 -15.13
CA ALA A 47 13.06 5.62 -15.91
C ALA A 47 14.08 4.62 -15.32
N GLN A 48 14.31 4.66 -14.01
CA GLN A 48 15.22 3.72 -13.34
C GLN A 48 14.81 2.26 -13.54
N ALA A 49 13.53 1.92 -13.36
CA ALA A 49 13.05 0.56 -13.53
C ALA A 49 13.13 0.09 -14.99
N THR A 50 12.94 1.01 -15.94
CA THR A 50 13.12 0.76 -17.38
C THR A 50 14.58 0.47 -17.71
N ASP A 51 15.52 1.30 -17.25
CA ASP A 51 16.96 1.13 -17.46
C ASP A 51 17.48 -0.19 -16.87
N LEU A 52 16.89 -0.63 -15.76
CA LEU A 52 17.20 -1.90 -15.11
C LEU A 52 16.50 -3.12 -15.75
N GLY A 53 15.64 -2.91 -16.76
CA GLY A 53 14.89 -3.99 -17.41
C GLY A 53 13.88 -4.69 -16.50
N LEU A 54 13.36 -3.99 -15.49
CA LEU A 54 12.43 -4.56 -14.48
C LEU A 54 10.97 -4.51 -14.92
N LEU A 55 10.65 -3.82 -16.01
CA LEU A 55 9.30 -3.63 -16.50
C LEU A 55 9.16 -4.25 -17.90
N PRO A 56 8.15 -5.09 -18.14
CA PRO A 56 7.90 -5.63 -19.47
C PRO A 56 7.33 -4.56 -20.42
N ASP A 57 6.56 -3.62 -19.89
CA ASP A 57 5.93 -2.53 -20.65
C ASP A 57 5.90 -1.22 -19.84
N PRO A 58 6.96 -0.39 -19.93
CA PRO A 58 7.02 0.91 -19.27
C PRO A 58 5.95 1.91 -19.76
N ASP A 59 5.53 1.80 -21.02
CA ASP A 59 4.57 2.74 -21.62
C ASP A 59 3.16 2.50 -21.09
N ALA A 60 2.77 1.25 -20.86
CA ALA A 60 1.52 0.93 -20.18
C ALA A 60 1.49 1.47 -18.74
N VAL A 61 2.60 1.37 -18.00
CA VAL A 61 2.72 1.93 -16.64
C VAL A 61 2.61 3.45 -16.66
N ARG A 62 3.23 4.10 -17.65
CA ARG A 62 3.12 5.54 -17.88
C ARG A 62 1.68 5.95 -18.16
N ALA A 63 0.98 5.25 -19.05
CA ALA A 63 -0.40 5.55 -19.41
C ALA A 63 -1.35 5.46 -18.20
N VAL A 64 -1.17 4.47 -17.31
CA VAL A 64 -1.95 4.38 -16.06
C VAL A 64 -1.70 5.58 -15.15
N TRP A 65 -0.45 6.03 -15.06
CA TRP A 65 -0.10 7.20 -14.24
C TRP A 65 -0.68 8.50 -14.79
N GLU A 66 -0.58 8.70 -16.11
CA GLU A 66 -1.15 9.86 -16.80
C GLU A 66 -2.68 9.90 -16.66
N ASP A 67 -3.36 8.76 -16.85
CA ASP A 67 -4.80 8.63 -16.61
C ASP A 67 -5.19 9.01 -15.17
N ALA A 68 -4.37 8.65 -14.19
CA ALA A 68 -4.60 8.99 -12.79
C ALA A 68 -4.38 10.48 -12.48
N LEU A 69 -3.45 11.14 -13.18
CA LEU A 69 -3.21 12.59 -13.07
C LEU A 69 -4.34 13.40 -13.73
N ASP A 70 -4.91 12.90 -14.82
CA ASP A 70 -6.03 13.52 -15.53
C ASP A 70 -7.38 13.34 -14.82
N ALA A 71 -7.45 12.48 -13.81
CA ALA A 71 -8.64 12.35 -12.99
C ALA A 71 -8.87 13.65 -12.18
N PRO A 72 -10.12 14.12 -12.04
CA PRO A 72 -10.44 15.24 -11.15
C PRO A 72 -9.82 15.06 -9.76
N PRO A 73 -9.50 16.12 -9.01
CA PRO A 73 -9.06 15.97 -7.63
C PRO A 73 -10.19 15.39 -6.76
N TRP A 74 -9.84 14.84 -5.61
CA TRP A 74 -10.83 14.45 -4.60
C TRP A 74 -11.48 15.70 -4.01
N ASP A 75 -12.81 15.74 -4.03
CA ASP A 75 -13.64 16.88 -3.59
C ASP A 75 -14.47 16.56 -2.32
N GLY A 76 -14.45 15.30 -1.87
CA GLY A 76 -15.09 14.90 -0.62
C GLY A 76 -14.29 15.31 0.63
N PRO A 77 -14.85 15.07 1.84
CA PRO A 77 -14.13 15.35 3.08
C PRO A 77 -12.88 14.48 3.18
N PRO A 78 -11.83 14.94 3.89
CA PRO A 78 -10.67 14.09 4.17
C PRO A 78 -11.12 12.92 5.07
N LEU A 79 -10.72 11.71 4.69
CA LEU A 79 -11.06 10.48 5.40
C LEU A 79 -9.82 9.96 6.13
N TRP A 80 -10.03 9.19 7.21
CA TRP A 80 -8.96 8.39 7.77
C TRP A 80 -8.46 7.40 6.73
N VAL A 81 -7.15 7.39 6.48
CA VAL A 81 -6.47 6.46 5.56
C VAL A 81 -5.23 5.88 6.24
N HIS A 82 -4.96 4.61 5.99
CA HIS A 82 -3.77 3.89 6.44
C HIS A 82 -2.49 4.39 5.76
N ALA A 83 -2.59 4.76 4.47
CA ALA A 83 -1.53 5.35 3.64
C ALA A 83 -0.30 4.47 3.33
N ASP A 84 -0.21 3.27 3.92
CA ASP A 84 0.90 2.33 3.67
C ASP A 84 0.46 0.86 3.52
N LEU A 85 -0.60 0.60 2.74
CA LEU A 85 -1.07 -0.78 2.51
C LEU A 85 -0.24 -1.48 1.43
N HIS A 86 0.68 -2.33 1.88
CA HIS A 86 1.51 -3.21 1.05
C HIS A 86 1.61 -4.61 1.69
N PRO A 87 2.07 -5.65 0.99
CA PRO A 87 2.04 -7.03 1.50
C PRO A 87 2.65 -7.20 2.90
N ALA A 88 3.75 -6.50 3.21
CA ALA A 88 4.39 -6.60 4.52
C ALA A 88 3.57 -6.04 5.71
N ASN A 89 2.50 -5.28 5.45
CA ASN A 89 1.59 -4.72 6.45
C ASN A 89 0.27 -5.51 6.55
N ILE A 90 0.17 -6.66 5.85
CA ILE A 90 -1.04 -7.48 5.78
C ILE A 90 -0.80 -8.82 6.45
N LEU A 91 -1.75 -9.20 7.30
CA LEU A 91 -1.79 -10.49 7.96
C LEU A 91 -2.79 -11.41 7.26
N THR A 92 -2.39 -12.65 7.05
CA THR A 92 -3.20 -13.70 6.43
C THR A 92 -3.24 -14.96 7.30
N ALA A 93 -4.40 -15.61 7.38
CA ALA A 93 -4.58 -16.90 8.03
C ALA A 93 -5.34 -17.82 7.06
N ASP A 94 -4.91 -19.07 6.90
CA ASP A 94 -5.56 -20.06 6.01
C ASP A 94 -5.84 -19.53 4.59
N GLY A 95 -4.92 -18.71 4.07
CA GLY A 95 -5.07 -18.09 2.75
C GLY A 95 -6.19 -17.06 2.67
N THR A 96 -6.58 -16.42 3.76
CA THR A 96 -7.46 -15.24 3.74
C THR A 96 -6.88 -14.10 4.57
N PHE A 97 -7.30 -12.87 4.27
CA PHE A 97 -6.97 -11.67 5.03
C PHE A 97 -7.50 -11.78 6.47
N CYS A 98 -6.65 -11.55 7.47
CA CYS A 98 -7.03 -11.58 8.89
C CYS A 98 -6.66 -10.32 9.67
N GLY A 99 -5.89 -9.39 9.10
CA GLY A 99 -5.56 -8.14 9.79
C GLY A 99 -4.60 -7.22 9.04
N VAL A 100 -4.46 -6.01 9.58
CA VAL A 100 -3.56 -4.95 9.11
C VAL A 100 -2.71 -4.50 10.28
N ILE A 101 -1.45 -4.20 10.01
CA ILE A 101 -0.48 -3.66 10.98
C ILE A 101 0.17 -2.40 10.42
N ASP A 102 0.92 -1.70 11.29
CA ASP A 102 1.71 -0.51 10.95
C ASP A 102 0.89 0.73 10.54
N PHE A 103 0.11 1.24 11.50
CA PHE A 103 -0.67 2.48 11.35
C PHE A 103 0.18 3.75 11.55
N GLY A 104 1.51 3.68 11.41
CA GLY A 104 2.40 4.83 11.61
C GLY A 104 2.15 5.99 10.65
N ASP A 105 1.67 5.69 9.45
CA ASP A 105 1.32 6.65 8.39
C ASP A 105 -0.18 7.04 8.41
N LEU A 106 -0.93 6.64 9.44
CA LEU A 106 -2.37 6.95 9.54
C LEU A 106 -2.60 8.47 9.52
N CYS A 107 -3.38 8.92 8.55
CA CYS A 107 -3.61 10.35 8.34
C CYS A 107 -4.99 10.64 7.74
N ALA A 108 -5.33 11.92 7.66
CA ALA A 108 -6.47 12.45 6.96
C ALA A 108 -6.12 12.67 5.49
N GLY A 109 -6.84 12.04 4.57
CA GLY A 109 -6.50 12.08 3.15
C GLY A 109 -7.55 11.52 2.21
N ASN A 110 -7.11 11.24 0.99
CA ASN A 110 -7.91 10.71 -0.11
C ASN A 110 -7.97 9.17 -0.03
N PRO A 111 -9.15 8.53 0.01
CA PRO A 111 -9.27 7.07 0.11
C PRO A 111 -8.61 6.30 -1.04
N ALA A 112 -8.33 6.96 -2.17
CA ALA A 112 -7.62 6.37 -3.30
C ALA A 112 -6.24 5.79 -2.92
N SER A 113 -5.56 6.33 -1.89
CA SER A 113 -4.26 5.79 -1.43
C SER A 113 -4.39 4.35 -0.94
N ASP A 114 -5.46 4.05 -0.22
CA ASP A 114 -5.70 2.74 0.38
C ASP A 114 -6.44 1.81 -0.58
N LEU A 115 -7.33 2.34 -1.42
CA LEU A 115 -8.02 1.55 -2.45
C LEU A 115 -7.05 0.96 -3.48
N ALA A 116 -5.85 1.54 -3.64
CA ALA A 116 -4.75 0.98 -4.42
C ALA A 116 -4.37 -0.46 -3.98
N ALA A 117 -4.63 -0.80 -2.72
CA ALA A 117 -4.34 -2.10 -2.15
C ALA A 117 -5.08 -3.24 -2.85
N ALA A 118 -6.18 -2.97 -3.55
CA ALA A 118 -6.91 -3.98 -4.32
C ALA A 118 -6.01 -4.63 -5.39
N TRP A 119 -5.26 -3.84 -6.15
CA TRP A 119 -4.35 -4.34 -7.18
C TRP A 119 -3.05 -4.91 -6.59
N VAL A 120 -2.57 -4.33 -5.48
CA VAL A 120 -1.31 -4.73 -4.84
C VAL A 120 -1.47 -6.06 -4.10
N LEU A 121 -2.55 -6.24 -3.34
CA LEU A 121 -2.69 -7.34 -2.38
C LEU A 121 -3.50 -8.51 -2.93
N LEU A 122 -4.61 -8.23 -3.62
CA LEU A 122 -5.60 -9.26 -3.96
C LEU A 122 -5.17 -10.09 -5.18
N PRO A 123 -5.58 -11.37 -5.24
CA PRO A 123 -5.34 -12.19 -6.43
C PRO A 123 -6.16 -11.69 -7.64
N ASP A 124 -5.85 -12.24 -8.79
CA ASP A 124 -6.44 -11.80 -10.06
C ASP A 124 -7.93 -12.11 -10.06
N GLY A 125 -8.73 -11.22 -10.67
CA GLY A 125 -10.19 -11.30 -10.65
C GLY A 125 -10.85 -10.87 -9.33
N ALA A 126 -10.09 -10.51 -8.28
CA ALA A 126 -10.64 -10.09 -7.00
C ALA A 126 -10.87 -8.59 -6.85
N THR A 127 -10.28 -7.77 -7.74
CA THR A 127 -10.40 -6.30 -7.71
C THR A 127 -11.83 -5.81 -7.91
N ALA A 128 -12.56 -6.36 -8.89
CA ALA A 128 -13.96 -6.01 -9.13
C ALA A 128 -14.87 -6.38 -7.94
N PRO A 129 -14.85 -7.64 -7.43
CA PRO A 129 -15.58 -7.99 -6.21
C PRO A 129 -15.24 -7.11 -4.99
N PHE A 130 -13.98 -6.68 -4.86
CA PHE A 130 -13.56 -5.77 -3.81
C PHE A 130 -14.23 -4.39 -3.94
N HIS A 131 -14.20 -3.78 -5.13
CA HIS A 131 -14.84 -2.48 -5.37
C HIS A 131 -16.37 -2.55 -5.25
N ASP A 132 -16.97 -3.67 -5.68
CA ASP A 132 -18.41 -3.94 -5.53
C ASP A 132 -18.83 -4.10 -4.06
N ALA A 133 -17.93 -4.53 -3.19
CA ALA A 133 -18.18 -4.69 -1.76
C ALA A 133 -17.87 -3.43 -0.94
N TYR A 134 -16.93 -2.60 -1.38
CA TYR A 134 -16.51 -1.38 -0.66
C TYR A 134 -17.64 -0.34 -0.61
N ARG A 135 -17.82 0.33 0.54
CA ARG A 135 -18.86 1.34 0.75
C ARG A 135 -18.27 2.66 1.31
N PRO A 136 -18.77 3.83 0.88
CA PRO A 136 -19.65 4.03 -0.28
C PRO A 136 -18.96 3.59 -1.59
N SER A 137 -19.74 3.25 -2.61
CA SER A 137 -19.16 2.84 -3.90
C SER A 137 -18.24 3.94 -4.44
N PRO A 138 -17.01 3.61 -4.86
CA PRO A 138 -16.07 4.61 -5.32
C PRO A 138 -16.48 5.08 -6.72
N ASP A 139 -16.36 6.38 -6.99
CA ASP A 139 -16.55 6.91 -8.33
C ASP A 139 -15.37 6.56 -9.26
N SER A 140 -15.59 6.75 -10.56
CA SER A 140 -14.58 6.45 -11.58
C SER A 140 -13.29 7.24 -11.37
N ALA A 141 -13.39 8.51 -10.96
CA ALA A 141 -12.22 9.36 -10.69
C ALA A 141 -11.39 8.82 -9.52
N THR A 142 -12.02 8.32 -8.46
CA THR A 142 -11.37 7.67 -7.31
C THR A 142 -10.65 6.42 -7.73
N LEU A 143 -11.27 5.59 -8.57
CA LEU A 143 -10.64 4.37 -9.08
C LEU A 143 -9.44 4.67 -9.97
N ARG A 144 -9.50 5.68 -10.84
CA ARG A 144 -8.36 6.14 -11.66
C ARG A 144 -7.19 6.58 -10.77
N ARG A 145 -7.45 7.43 -9.77
CA ARG A 145 -6.44 7.84 -8.78
C ARG A 145 -5.87 6.65 -7.99
N ALA A 146 -6.72 5.69 -7.61
CA ALA A 146 -6.29 4.51 -6.87
C ALA A 146 -5.39 3.59 -7.72
N ARG A 147 -5.70 3.45 -9.02
CA ARG A 147 -4.87 2.71 -9.97
C ARG A 147 -3.50 3.36 -10.17
N GLY A 148 -3.44 4.69 -10.25
CA GLY A 148 -2.16 5.42 -10.27
C GLY A 148 -1.33 5.24 -8.98
N ASN A 149 -2.00 5.24 -7.82
CA ASN A 149 -1.34 4.90 -6.55
C ASN A 149 -0.80 3.46 -6.54
N ALA A 150 -1.55 2.51 -7.11
CA ALA A 150 -1.09 1.13 -7.24
C ALA A 150 0.16 1.05 -8.13
N ALA A 151 0.20 1.77 -9.25
CA ALA A 151 1.37 1.86 -10.13
C ALA A 151 2.61 2.35 -9.38
N ALA A 152 2.50 3.46 -8.65
CA ALA A 152 3.60 4.01 -7.86
C ALA A 152 4.06 3.05 -6.76
N ASN A 153 3.14 2.39 -6.06
CA ASN A 153 3.46 1.44 -5.00
C ASN A 153 4.18 0.20 -5.56
N ALA A 154 3.69 -0.37 -6.68
CA ALA A 154 4.31 -1.51 -7.32
C ALA A 154 5.72 -1.18 -7.84
N LEU A 155 5.88 -0.02 -8.46
CA LEU A 155 7.16 0.47 -8.97
C LEU A 155 8.19 0.70 -7.85
N GLY A 156 7.79 1.37 -6.77
CA GLY A 156 8.64 1.53 -5.59
C GLY A 156 9.03 0.20 -4.96
N GLY A 157 8.07 -0.72 -4.82
CA GLY A 157 8.31 -2.05 -4.29
C GLY A 157 9.25 -2.90 -5.16
N LEU A 158 9.15 -2.80 -6.49
CA LEU A 158 10.06 -3.44 -7.43
C LEU A 158 11.50 -2.96 -7.24
N LEU A 159 11.71 -1.65 -7.17
CA LEU A 159 13.04 -1.06 -6.99
C LEU A 159 13.64 -1.44 -5.63
N ILE A 160 12.84 -1.42 -4.56
CA ILE A 160 13.26 -1.85 -3.21
C ILE A 160 13.63 -3.35 -3.21
N GLY A 161 12.83 -4.19 -3.87
CA GLY A 161 13.09 -5.62 -4.01
C GLY A 161 14.41 -5.89 -4.75
N HIS A 162 14.57 -5.27 -5.93
CA HIS A 162 15.79 -5.39 -6.73
C HIS A 162 17.04 -4.91 -5.98
N ALA A 163 16.95 -3.77 -5.28
CA ALA A 163 18.04 -3.30 -4.41
C ALA A 163 18.36 -4.33 -3.30
N GLY A 164 17.34 -4.97 -2.74
CA GLY A 164 17.47 -6.01 -1.72
C GLY A 164 18.23 -7.24 -2.21
N GLU A 165 17.92 -7.73 -3.40
CA GLU A 165 18.62 -8.87 -4.02
C GLU A 165 20.11 -8.60 -4.23
N ARG A 166 20.46 -7.33 -4.45
CA ARG A 166 21.84 -6.88 -4.73
C ARG A 166 22.57 -6.37 -3.49
N GLY A 167 21.93 -6.41 -2.31
CA GLY A 167 22.52 -5.91 -1.06
C GLY A 167 22.78 -4.40 -1.07
N LEU A 168 22.03 -3.63 -1.89
CA LEU A 168 22.18 -2.19 -2.01
C LEU A 168 21.47 -1.45 -0.86
N PRO A 169 21.92 -0.24 -0.47
CA PRO A 169 21.27 0.55 0.57
C PRO A 169 19.77 0.77 0.31
N GLY A 170 18.96 0.65 1.36
CA GLY A 170 17.50 0.79 1.27
C GLY A 170 16.76 -0.44 0.73
N GLY A 171 17.48 -1.43 0.19
CA GLY A 171 16.90 -2.68 -0.30
C GLY A 171 16.34 -3.58 0.79
N LYS A 172 15.30 -4.35 0.46
CA LYS A 172 14.69 -5.35 1.34
C LYS A 172 14.73 -6.73 0.68
N PRO A 173 15.61 -7.66 1.07
CA PRO A 173 15.73 -8.98 0.43
C PRO A 173 14.42 -9.80 0.45
N SER A 174 13.58 -9.60 1.46
CA SER A 174 12.27 -10.25 1.57
C SER A 174 11.21 -9.69 0.60
N TRP A 175 11.53 -8.63 -0.15
CA TRP A 175 10.61 -7.99 -1.11
C TRP A 175 10.91 -8.39 -2.56
N GLY A 176 11.97 -9.18 -2.80
CA GLY A 176 12.24 -9.80 -4.10
C GLY A 176 11.26 -10.94 -4.44
N PRO A 177 11.40 -11.56 -5.62
CA PRO A 177 10.72 -12.80 -5.94
C PRO A 177 11.07 -13.91 -4.93
N PRO A 178 10.20 -14.91 -4.75
CA PRO A 178 10.42 -15.98 -3.81
C PRO A 178 11.62 -16.76 -4.32
N ARG A 179 12.67 -16.88 -3.50
CA ARG A 179 13.78 -17.79 -3.83
C ARG A 179 13.21 -19.19 -4.03
N THR A 180 13.32 -19.73 -5.24
CA THR A 180 12.96 -21.12 -5.54
C THR A 180 13.73 -22.04 -4.59
N GLY A 181 13.01 -22.82 -3.79
CA GLY A 181 13.60 -23.83 -2.89
C GLY A 181 13.69 -23.47 -1.40
N SER A 182 13.19 -22.32 -0.95
CA SER A 182 13.02 -22.07 0.49
C SER A 182 11.53 -21.93 0.80
N ALA A 183 10.97 -22.86 1.56
CA ALA A 183 9.80 -22.52 2.36
C ALA A 183 10.19 -21.27 3.15
N ALA A 184 9.49 -20.16 2.94
CA ALA A 184 9.74 -18.95 3.70
C ALA A 184 9.27 -19.19 5.14
N THR A 185 10.06 -19.92 5.93
CA THR A 185 10.07 -19.76 7.37
C THR A 185 10.49 -18.31 7.57
N ALA A 186 9.56 -17.48 8.05
CA ALA A 186 9.88 -16.17 8.58
C ALA A 186 10.94 -16.39 9.67
N HIS A 187 12.21 -16.25 9.30
CA HIS A 187 13.27 -16.16 10.30
C HIS A 187 12.98 -14.86 11.04
N ARG A 188 12.66 -15.00 12.33
CA ARG A 188 12.68 -13.88 13.26
C ARG A 188 14.13 -13.42 13.34
N ASP A 189 14.53 -12.56 12.41
CA ASP A 189 15.73 -11.78 12.60
C ASP A 189 15.43 -10.85 13.76
N ASP A 190 16.10 -11.11 14.87
CA ASP A 190 16.10 -10.35 16.11
C ASP A 190 16.85 -9.01 15.91
N ALA A 191 16.56 -8.33 14.80
CA ALA A 191 16.96 -6.97 14.57
C ALA A 191 16.19 -6.14 15.59
N ARG A 192 16.88 -5.77 16.67
CA ARG A 192 16.50 -4.66 17.52
C ARG A 192 16.36 -3.43 16.64
N LEU A 193 15.19 -3.22 16.05
CA LEU A 193 14.77 -1.96 15.46
C LEU A 193 14.75 -0.97 16.62
N ARG A 194 15.86 -0.26 16.79
CA ARG A 194 15.88 0.97 17.57
C ARG A 194 15.01 1.94 16.80
N PHE A 195 13.76 2.10 17.24
CA PHE A 195 12.86 3.12 16.76
C PHE A 195 13.47 4.48 17.10
N GLY A 196 14.08 5.12 16.10
CA GLY A 196 14.17 6.57 16.08
C GLY A 196 12.83 7.07 15.57
N VAL A 197 12.01 7.62 16.46
CA VAL A 197 10.84 8.41 16.06
C VAL A 197 11.39 9.56 15.21
N GLY A 198 11.09 9.54 13.92
CA GLY A 198 11.37 10.65 13.01
C GLY A 198 10.44 11.80 13.35
N THR A 199 10.77 12.51 14.42
CA THR A 199 10.26 13.84 14.72
C THR A 199 10.68 14.78 13.59
N ASP A 200 9.78 15.61 13.08
CA ASP A 200 10.24 16.95 12.72
C ASP A 200 10.82 17.57 14.00
N LYS A 201 12.10 17.99 13.95
CA LYS A 201 12.92 18.33 15.11
C LYS A 201 12.53 19.65 15.79
N ASN A 202 11.32 20.20 15.59
CA ASN A 202 11.08 21.57 16.07
C ASN A 202 9.65 22.02 16.45
N ARG A 203 8.71 21.16 16.90
CA ARG A 203 7.59 21.62 17.76
C ARG A 203 6.73 20.50 18.37
N PRO A 204 6.10 20.72 19.56
CA PRO A 204 5.23 19.74 20.19
C PRO A 204 3.83 19.71 19.57
N THR A 205 3.27 18.50 19.43
CA THR A 205 1.89 18.23 19.01
C THR A 205 0.95 18.14 20.21
N ALA A 206 -0.28 18.62 20.02
CA ALA A 206 -1.39 18.51 20.97
C ALA A 206 -2.05 17.13 20.91
N VAL A 207 -2.51 16.65 22.08
CA VAL A 207 -3.10 15.32 22.31
C VAL A 207 -4.60 15.36 22.01
N GLY A 208 -5.07 14.46 21.16
CA GLY A 208 -6.49 14.08 21.03
C GLY A 208 -6.62 12.56 21.15
N GLU A 209 -7.47 12.10 22.08
CA GLU A 209 -7.67 10.68 22.37
C GLU A 209 -8.44 9.95 21.26
N LEU A 210 -7.86 8.86 20.75
CA LEU A 210 -8.55 7.76 20.08
C LEU A 210 -8.90 6.68 21.12
N PRO A 211 -9.94 5.85 20.89
CA PRO A 211 -10.20 4.69 21.73
C PRO A 211 -9.04 3.70 21.61
N THR A 212 -8.17 3.69 22.61
CA THR A 212 -7.03 2.78 22.73
C THR A 212 -7.52 1.39 23.10
N ARG A 213 -7.63 0.51 22.09
CA ARG A 213 -7.27 -0.90 22.31
C ARG A 213 -5.87 -1.11 21.79
N THR A 214 -4.94 -1.03 22.72
CA THR A 214 -3.52 -1.37 22.60
C THR A 214 -3.36 -2.75 21.93
N LEU A 215 -2.97 -2.80 20.65
CA LEU A 215 -2.40 -3.98 20.03
C LEU A 215 -0.88 -3.85 20.02
N THR A 216 -0.29 -3.99 21.20
CA THR A 216 1.15 -4.21 21.36
C THR A 216 1.52 -5.61 20.90
N ARG A 217 2.46 -5.69 19.95
CA ARG A 217 3.54 -6.69 19.85
C ARG A 217 3.20 -8.13 20.29
N ALA A 218 2.15 -8.71 19.74
CA ALA A 218 1.93 -10.15 19.70
C ALA A 218 1.30 -10.45 18.35
N GLY A 219 1.97 -11.25 17.51
CA GLY A 219 1.37 -11.73 16.27
C GLY A 219 0.01 -12.34 16.60
N ILE A 220 -1.03 -11.96 15.85
CA ILE A 220 -2.36 -12.55 15.99
C ILE A 220 -2.18 -14.07 15.80
N PRO A 221 -2.46 -14.91 16.82
CA PRO A 221 -2.24 -16.35 16.71
C PRO A 221 -2.97 -16.90 15.47
N GLY A 222 -2.24 -17.63 14.61
CA GLY A 222 -2.77 -18.17 13.35
C GLY A 222 -2.59 -17.28 12.12
N CYS A 223 -2.06 -16.06 12.27
CA CYS A 223 -1.80 -15.15 11.13
C CYS A 223 -0.30 -15.06 10.77
N ALA A 224 -0.01 -14.95 9.47
CA ALA A 224 1.31 -14.74 8.88
C ALA A 224 1.32 -13.50 7.98
N ILE A 225 2.47 -12.81 7.88
CA ILE A 225 2.65 -11.66 6.99
C ILE A 225 2.57 -12.12 5.53
N GLN A 226 1.79 -11.41 4.71
CA GLN A 226 1.70 -11.69 3.29
C GLN A 226 2.99 -11.26 2.59
N VAL A 227 3.80 -12.23 2.14
CA VAL A 227 4.94 -11.96 1.26
C VAL A 227 4.50 -12.31 -0.16
N ARG A 228 4.19 -11.31 -0.99
CA ARG A 228 3.83 -11.52 -2.40
C ARG A 228 4.82 -10.78 -3.31
N VAL A 229 5.10 -11.40 -4.44
CA VAL A 229 6.05 -10.95 -5.46
C VAL A 229 5.55 -9.70 -6.16
N MET A 230 6.31 -8.61 -6.04
CA MET A 230 5.96 -7.31 -6.65
C MET A 230 5.99 -7.34 -8.19
N CYS A 231 6.77 -8.22 -8.83
CA CYS A 231 6.80 -8.34 -10.30
C CYS A 231 5.44 -8.66 -10.92
N SER A 232 4.64 -9.53 -10.29
CA SER A 232 3.29 -9.85 -10.79
C SER A 232 2.28 -8.71 -10.63
N GLN A 233 2.59 -7.65 -9.87
CA GLN A 233 1.65 -6.56 -9.61
C GLN A 233 1.58 -5.55 -10.76
N VAL A 234 2.70 -5.29 -11.45
CA VAL A 234 2.75 -4.29 -12.53
C VAL A 234 1.86 -4.67 -13.70
N GLU A 235 1.90 -5.93 -14.15
CA GLU A 235 1.07 -6.43 -15.25
C GLU A 235 -0.43 -6.28 -14.96
N ARG A 236 -0.81 -6.41 -13.68
CA ARG A 236 -2.21 -6.34 -13.21
C ARG A 236 -2.73 -4.92 -13.05
N ILE A 237 -1.82 -3.96 -13.05
CA ILE A 237 -2.17 -2.54 -13.00
C ILE A 237 -2.41 -2.02 -14.41
N SER A 238 -1.79 -2.60 -15.44
CA SER A 238 -1.90 -2.19 -16.84
C SER A 238 -3.12 -2.75 -17.59
N VAL A 239 -3.70 -3.86 -17.12
CA VAL A 239 -4.96 -4.46 -17.64
C VAL A 239 -6.15 -3.98 -16.82
#